data_AF-A0A917YPC5-F1
#
_entry.id   AF-A0A917YPC5-F1
#
_cell.length_a   1.000
_cell.length_b   1.000
_cell.length_c   1.000
_cell.angle_alpha   90.00
_cell.angle_beta   90.00
_cell.angle_gamma   90.00
#
_symmetry.space_group_name_H-M   'P 1'
#
loop_
_entity.id
_entity.type
_entity.pdbx_description
1 polymer ?
#
loop_
_entity_poly.entity_id
_entity_poly.type
_entity_poly.pdbx_seq_one_letter_code
_entity_poly.pdbx_strand_id
1 'polypeptide(L)' 'MTRPPNPATKTGRAQIARQARRHGYFHNRDNFTIAVKCPLCDERPSGPEPGYGESVTKALDALMDTHLLYDCPKGPQQ' A
#
# COMPACT_ATOMS: atom_id res chain seq x y z
N MET A 1 7.93 22.88 4.73
CA MET A 1 7.05 21.87 5.36
C MET A 1 6.35 21.11 4.24
N THR A 2 6.79 19.89 3.94
CA THR A 2 6.16 19.07 2.88
C THR A 2 4.81 18.61 3.42
N ARG A 3 3.72 19.09 2.82
CA ARG A 3 2.34 18.75 3.22
C ARG A 3 2.21 17.21 3.27
N PRO A 4 1.57 16.64 4.31
CA PRO A 4 1.36 15.20 4.37
C PRO A 4 0.65 14.74 3.09
N PRO A 5 1.07 13.60 2.50
CA PRO A 5 0.52 13.14 1.23
C PRO A 5 -0.98 12.91 1.36
N ASN A 6 -1.77 13.52 0.47
CA ASN A 6 -3.23 13.48 0.55
C ASN A 6 -3.77 12.17 -0.07
N PRO A 7 -4.36 11.25 0.73
CA PRO A 7 -4.92 10.00 0.24
C PRO A 7 -6.09 10.19 -0.75
N ALA A 8 -6.72 11.36 -0.81
CA ALA A 8 -7.77 11.64 -1.79
C ALA A 8 -7.25 11.75 -3.23
N THR A 9 -5.98 12.07 -3.42
CA THR A 9 -5.38 12.24 -4.75
C THR A 9 -4.58 11.02 -5.17
N LYS A 10 -4.60 10.68 -6.46
CA LYS A 10 -3.78 9.58 -7.02
C LYS A 10 -2.29 9.78 -6.71
N THR A 11 -1.80 11.02 -6.78
CA THR A 11 -0.40 11.36 -6.45
C THR A 11 -0.08 11.15 -4.98
N GLY A 12 -1.00 11.55 -4.07
CA GLY A 12 -0.80 11.35 -2.64
C GLY A 12 -0.86 9.88 -2.23
N ARG A 13 -1.79 9.09 -2.78
CA ARG A 13 -1.80 7.62 -2.56
C ARG A 13 -0.52 6.95 -3.05
N ALA A 14 -0.02 7.34 -4.22
CA ALA A 14 1.27 6.85 -4.71
C ALA A 14 2.43 7.24 -3.79
N GLN A 15 2.42 8.43 -3.17
CA GLN A 15 3.42 8.83 -2.18
C GLN A 15 3.30 8.01 -0.88
N ILE A 16 2.09 7.77 -0.40
CA ILE A 16 1.82 6.94 0.79
C ILE A 16 2.32 5.51 0.54
N ALA A 17 2.02 4.92 -0.63
CA ALA A 17 2.48 3.58 -0.99
C ALA A 17 4.01 3.50 -1.08
N ARG A 18 4.68 4.51 -1.65
CA ARG A 18 6.15 4.60 -1.64
C ARG A 18 6.71 4.69 -0.22
N GLN A 19 6.09 5.47 0.65
CA GLN A 19 6.50 5.58 2.05
C GLN A 19 6.31 4.24 2.77
N ALA A 20 5.16 3.60 2.58
CA ALA A 20 4.84 2.29 3.13
C ALA A 20 5.91 1.25 2.75
N ARG A 21 6.29 1.19 1.47
CA ARG A 21 7.35 0.30 0.98
C ARG A 21 8.73 0.63 1.54
N ARG A 22 9.04 1.90 1.83
CA ARG A 22 10.30 2.28 2.50
C ARG A 22 10.41 1.70 3.91
N HIS A 23 9.29 1.45 4.57
CA HIS A 23 9.26 0.78 5.87
C HIS A 23 9.34 -0.76 5.76
N GLY A 24 9.36 -1.29 4.53
CA GLY A 24 9.38 -2.72 4.26
C GLY A 24 8.01 -3.28 3.89
N TYR A 25 8.04 -4.50 3.37
CA TYR A 25 6.85 -5.30 3.08
C TYR A 25 7.06 -6.72 3.59
N PHE A 26 5.97 -7.43 3.77
CA PHE A 26 5.93 -8.80 4.23
C PHE A 26 5.69 -9.71 3.05
N HIS A 27 6.45 -10.80 3.02
CA HIS A 27 6.33 -11.83 1.99
C HIS A 27 6.09 -13.15 2.69
N ASN A 28 4.92 -13.74 2.44
CA ASN A 28 4.56 -15.07 2.89
C ASN A 28 4.72 -16.04 1.72
N ARG A 29 5.81 -16.81 1.74
CA ARG A 29 6.14 -17.79 0.70
C ARG A 29 5.27 -19.04 0.76
N ASP A 30 4.74 -19.38 1.93
CA ASP A 30 3.89 -20.56 2.11
C ASP A 30 2.52 -20.37 1.45
N ASN A 31 2.01 -19.14 1.45
CA ASN A 31 0.72 -18.78 0.86
C ASN A 31 0.84 -17.97 -0.44
N PHE A 32 2.05 -17.71 -0.94
CA PHE A 32 2.30 -16.82 -2.08
C PHE A 32 1.57 -15.48 -1.93
N THR A 33 1.69 -14.84 -0.77
CA THR A 33 1.07 -13.54 -0.50
C THR A 33 2.08 -12.49 -0.09
N ILE A 34 1.77 -11.25 -0.44
CA ILE A 34 2.53 -10.07 -0.07
C ILE A 34 1.64 -9.12 0.73
N ALA A 35 2.21 -8.43 1.70
CA ALA A 35 1.50 -7.44 2.48
C ALA A 35 2.37 -6.22 2.75
N VAL A 36 1.76 -5.04 2.84
CA VAL A 36 2.47 -3.79 3.14
C VAL A 36 1.75 -3.07 4.27
N LYS A 37 2.51 -2.47 5.20
CA LYS A 37 1.93 -1.73 6.31
C LYS A 37 1.50 -0.33 5.86
N CYS A 38 0.23 0.01 6.05
CA CYS A 38 -0.30 1.34 5.84
C CYS A 38 0.27 2.31 6.89
N PRO A 39 0.97 3.39 6.50
CA PRO A 39 1.55 4.33 7.45
C PRO A 39 0.53 5.28 8.07
N LEU A 40 -0.75 5.22 7.65
CA LEU A 40 -1.81 6.09 8.17
C LEU A 40 -2.62 5.43 9.30
N CYS A 41 -3.05 4.19 9.09
CA CYS A 41 -3.88 3.43 10.03
C CYS A 41 -3.17 2.23 10.67
N ASP A 42 -1.89 2.00 10.36
CA ASP A 42 -1.08 0.87 10.81
C ASP A 42 -1.60 -0.53 10.39
N GLU A 43 -2.66 -0.60 9.59
CA GLU A 43 -3.18 -1.84 9.02
C GLU A 43 -2.25 -2.42 7.95
N ARG A 44 -2.42 -3.70 7.65
CA ARG A 44 -1.53 -4.45 6.75
C ARG A 44 -2.35 -5.12 5.66
N PRO A 45 -2.78 -4.38 4.62
CA PRO A 45 -3.40 -5.00 3.45
C PRO A 45 -2.47 -6.06 2.86
N SER A 46 -3.03 -7.26 2.68
CA SER A 46 -2.36 -8.41 2.08
C SER A 46 -3.07 -8.83 0.81
N GLY A 47 -2.33 -9.30 -0.17
CA GLY A 47 -2.86 -9.86 -1.40
C GLY A 47 -1.94 -10.90 -2.02
N PRO A 48 -2.35 -11.50 -3.15
CA PRO A 48 -1.55 -12.47 -3.85
C PRO A 48 -0.23 -11.85 -4.32
N GLU A 49 0.85 -12.62 -4.17
CA GLU A 49 2.14 -12.30 -4.78
C GLU A 49 1.98 -12.29 -6.30
N PRO A 50 2.48 -11.27 -6.99
CA PRO A 50 2.42 -11.23 -8.44
C PRO A 50 3.30 -12.33 -9.05
N GLY A 51 2.91 -12.82 -10.22
CA GLY A 51 3.59 -13.93 -10.88
C GLY A 51 4.99 -13.58 -11.39
N TYR A 52 5.71 -14.59 -11.91
CA TYR A 52 7.04 -14.40 -12.50
C TYR A 52 7.02 -13.33 -13.61
N GLY A 53 7.83 -12.28 -13.43
CA GLY A 53 7.96 -11.16 -14.37
C GLY A 53 7.16 -9.91 -14.00
N GLU A 54 6.24 -10.01 -13.03
CA GLU A 54 5.52 -8.84 -12.52
C GLU A 54 6.24 -8.20 -11.33
N SER A 55 6.09 -6.87 -11.21
CA SER A 55 6.77 -6.11 -10.17
C SER A 55 6.02 -6.23 -8.85
N VAL A 56 6.61 -6.91 -7.87
CA VAL A 56 6.16 -6.92 -6.46
C VAL A 56 5.82 -5.51 -5.98
N THR A 57 6.67 -4.55 -6.34
CA THR A 57 6.46 -3.13 -6.05
C THR A 57 5.13 -2.58 -6.56
N LYS A 58 4.73 -2.92 -7.79
CA LYS A 58 3.45 -2.48 -8.37
C LYS A 58 2.27 -3.14 -7.66
N ALA A 59 2.39 -4.42 -7.32
CA ALA A 59 1.35 -5.14 -6.59
C ALA A 59 1.14 -4.55 -5.18
N LEU A 60 2.23 -4.23 -4.47
CA LEU A 60 2.17 -3.53 -3.18
C LEU A 60 1.55 -2.13 -3.32
N ASP A 61 1.91 -1.38 -4.37
CA ASP A 61 1.32 -0.07 -4.64
C ASP A 61 -0.19 -0.17 -4.89
N ALA A 62 -0.63 -1.17 -5.67
CA ALA A 62 -2.04 -1.41 -5.94
C ALA A 62 -2.81 -1.82 -4.68
N LEU A 63 -2.25 -2.72 -3.86
CA LEU A 63 -2.83 -3.12 -2.58
C LEU A 63 -3.03 -1.92 -1.65
N MET A 64 -2.02 -1.06 -1.57
CA MET A 64 -2.12 0.16 -0.76
C MET A 64 -3.14 1.14 -1.35
N ASP A 65 -3.19 1.32 -2.66
CA ASP A 65 -4.15 2.21 -3.32
C ASP A 65 -5.60 1.75 -3.03
N THR A 66 -5.89 0.47 -3.21
CA THR A 66 -7.19 -0.13 -2.89
C THR A 66 -7.52 0.02 -1.40
N HIS A 67 -6.59 -0.34 -0.52
CA HIS A 67 -6.79 -0.21 0.92
C HIS A 67 -7.06 1.25 1.32
N LEU A 68 -6.30 2.21 0.78
CA LEU A 68 -6.53 3.63 1.04
C LEU A 68 -7.91 4.09 0.55
N LEU A 69 -8.41 3.56 -0.56
CA LEU A 69 -9.69 3.95 -1.15
C LEU A 69 -10.91 3.40 -0.39
N TYR A 70 -10.83 2.17 0.12
CA TYR A 70 -12.01 1.44 0.60
C TYR A 70 -11.96 1.05 2.07
N ASP A 71 -10.78 0.76 2.61
CA ASP A 71 -10.64 0.13 3.93
C ASP A 71 -10.05 1.10 4.96
N CYS A 72 -9.14 1.97 4.55
CA CYS A 72 -8.39 2.83 5.45
C CYS A 72 -9.31 3.91 6.04
N PRO A 73 -9.47 3.97 7.38
CA PRO A 73 -10.31 4.98 8.01
C PRO A 73 -9.78 6.40 7.81
N LYS A 74 -8.48 6.55 7.54
CA LYS A 74 -7.82 7.82 7.19
C LYS A 74 -7.62 7.99 5.67
N GLY A 75 -8.48 7.35 4.88
CA GLY A 75 -8.47 7.41 3.42
C GLY A 75 -8.98 8.75 2.83
N PRO A 76 -9.26 8.80 1.52
CA PRO A 76 -9.83 9.97 0.81
C PRO A 76 -11.09 10.58 1.42
N GLN A 77 -11.84 9.79 2.19
CA GLN A 77 -13.22 10.06 2.55
C GLN A 77 -13.36 10.94 3.82
N GLN A 78 -12.27 11.57 4.27
CA GLN A 78 -12.23 12.39 5.48
C GLN A 78 -12.07 13.89 5.18
#